data_AF-A0A7L2EG51-F1
#
_entry.id   AF-A0A7L2EG51-F1
#
_cell.length_a   1.000
_cell.length_b   1.000
_cell.length_c   1.000
_cell.angle_alpha   90.00
_cell.angle_beta   90.00
_cell.angle_gamma   90.00
#
_symmetry.space_group_name_H-M   'P 1'
#
loop_
_entity.id
_entity.type
_entity.pdbx_description
1 polymer ?
#
loop_
_entity_poly.entity_id
_entity_poly.type
_entity_poly.pdbx_seq_one_letter_code
_entity_poly.pdbx_strand_id
1 'polypeptide(L)'
;SGSTDCICYSTVGISDPVTSALHIIVGDCQPLDVSSVHHNNMFLKYSVSLLGYGFYGDILKDSEKKRWMGPMRYDYSGFKTFLSHHYYEGTIAYQPAKHTHGSPRDKESCRTGCYICKKSAKQLAEQKKGHRLKHEEGEEEWKVIKGKFLAINAVNMSCACPRSPKGLSPAAHLADGSADLILVRKCSRFDFLRYLVRHTNQDDQFDFPFVDVYRVKCFQFTSKLSEDNESNVMDIGKKRFGQFCRDHPACCCNIVNSTWNCDGETLDSSAIEVRVHCQLMKLFARGIEKNCQDEAAYSQSSTEQLL
;
A
#
# COMPACT_ATOMS: atom_id res chain seq x y z
N SER A 1 -14.63 11.43 9.57
CA SER A 1 -15.73 10.46 9.77
C SER A 1 -15.46 9.27 8.87
N GLY A 2 -14.50 8.46 9.30
CA GLY A 2 -14.09 7.21 8.70
C GLY A 2 -13.42 6.40 9.82
N SER A 3 -13.48 5.07 9.76
CA SER A 3 -13.05 4.21 10.88
C SER A 3 -11.54 4.20 11.12
N THR A 4 -10.74 4.71 10.19
CA THR A 4 -9.27 4.74 10.29
C THR A 4 -8.66 6.11 10.00
N ASP A 5 -9.35 7.00 9.28
CA ASP A 5 -8.94 8.38 8.93
C ASP A 5 -7.43 8.53 8.63
N CYS A 6 -6.87 7.56 7.90
CA CYS A 6 -5.42 7.40 7.73
C CYS A 6 -4.78 8.52 6.92
N ILE A 7 -5.52 9.13 5.98
CA ILE A 7 -5.04 10.27 5.20
C ILE A 7 -4.79 11.45 6.14
N CYS A 8 -5.77 11.82 6.98
CA CYS A 8 -5.62 12.90 7.95
C CYS A 8 -4.48 12.61 8.93
N TYR A 9 -4.45 11.38 9.47
CA TYR A 9 -3.42 11.01 10.44
C TYR A 9 -2.01 11.02 9.82
N SER A 10 -1.85 10.53 8.58
CA SER A 10 -0.54 10.49 7.91
C SER A 10 -0.09 11.86 7.37
N THR A 11 -1.01 12.81 7.19
CA THR A 11 -0.69 14.15 6.67
C THR A 11 -0.58 15.22 7.76
N VAL A 12 -1.27 15.06 8.89
CA VAL A 12 -1.31 16.05 9.98
C VAL A 12 -0.82 15.47 11.31
N GLY A 13 -0.85 14.15 11.48
CA GLY A 13 -0.43 13.46 12.71
C GLY A 13 -1.58 13.23 13.70
N ILE A 14 -2.77 13.77 13.41
CA ILE A 14 -3.96 13.66 14.24
C ILE A 14 -5.22 13.53 13.37
N SER A 15 -6.20 12.79 13.88
CA SER A 15 -7.54 12.66 13.26
C SER A 15 -8.53 13.62 13.92
N ASP A 16 -8.23 14.92 13.90
CA ASP A 16 -9.09 15.96 14.46
C ASP A 16 -9.71 16.85 13.35
N PRO A 17 -11.05 16.91 13.23
CA PRO A 17 -11.69 17.74 12.22
C PRO A 17 -11.46 19.24 12.41
N VAL A 18 -11.25 19.73 13.64
CA VAL A 18 -10.99 21.15 13.90
C VAL A 18 -9.63 21.54 13.33
N THR A 19 -8.58 20.75 13.60
CA THR A 19 -7.25 20.91 13.03
C THR A 19 -7.29 20.88 11.49
N SER A 20 -8.07 19.95 10.91
CA SER A 20 -8.25 19.88 9.46
C SER A 20 -8.92 21.15 8.90
N ALA A 21 -9.95 21.67 9.57
CA ALA A 21 -10.62 22.91 9.18
C ALA A 21 -9.67 24.12 9.28
N LEU A 22 -8.81 24.17 10.29
CA LEU A 22 -7.80 25.22 10.44
C LEU A 22 -6.81 25.23 9.28
N HIS A 23 -6.30 24.06 8.84
CA HIS A 23 -5.41 23.99 7.67
C HIS A 23 -6.09 24.46 6.39
N ILE A 24 -7.41 24.23 6.24
CA ILE A 24 -8.19 24.78 5.12
C ILE A 24 -8.26 26.31 5.21
N ILE A 25 -8.58 26.87 6.39
CA ILE A 25 -8.71 28.32 6.60
C ILE A 25 -7.37 29.03 6.39
N VAL A 26 -6.28 28.45 6.91
CA VAL A 26 -4.91 28.99 6.77
C VAL A 26 -4.41 28.87 5.34
N GLY A 27 -4.94 27.93 4.55
CA GLY A 27 -4.51 27.67 3.18
C GLY A 27 -3.19 26.89 3.11
N ASP A 28 -2.88 26.10 4.14
CA ASP A 28 -1.74 25.18 4.10
C ASP A 28 -1.90 24.21 2.93
N CYS A 29 -0.81 23.84 2.27
CA CYS A 29 -0.88 23.04 1.06
C CYS A 29 0.26 22.02 0.99
N GLN A 30 -0.11 20.75 1.05
CA GLN A 30 0.82 19.62 1.00
C GLN A 30 0.58 18.85 -0.31
N PRO A 31 1.61 18.69 -1.17
CA PRO A 31 1.49 17.81 -2.33
C PRO A 31 1.40 16.35 -1.90
N LEU A 32 0.69 15.55 -2.70
CA LEU A 32 0.48 14.12 -2.48
C LEU A 32 0.62 13.33 -3.79
N ASP A 33 1.29 12.19 -3.70
CA ASP A 33 1.38 11.21 -4.77
C ASP A 33 0.06 10.44 -4.91
N VAL A 34 -0.22 10.00 -6.13
CA VAL A 34 -1.46 9.29 -6.46
C VAL A 34 -1.13 8.10 -7.31
N SER A 35 -1.63 6.92 -6.94
CA SER A 35 -1.54 5.72 -7.74
C SER A 35 -2.76 5.59 -8.65
N SER A 36 -2.56 5.46 -9.95
CA SER A 36 -3.62 5.09 -10.89
C SER A 36 -3.63 3.58 -11.09
N VAL A 37 -4.80 2.96 -10.94
CA VAL A 37 -5.05 1.53 -11.12
C VAL A 37 -5.74 1.30 -12.45
N HIS A 38 -5.22 0.36 -13.22
CA HIS A 38 -5.69 0.00 -14.55
C HIS A 38 -5.88 -1.51 -14.66
N HIS A 39 -6.66 -1.95 -15.64
CA HIS A 39 -6.73 -3.34 -16.09
C HIS A 39 -6.88 -3.33 -17.61
N ASN A 40 -6.03 -4.07 -18.32
CA ASN A 40 -6.00 -4.11 -19.78
C ASN A 40 -5.98 -2.71 -20.41
N ASN A 41 -5.10 -1.83 -19.92
CA ASN A 41 -4.99 -0.41 -20.29
C ASN A 41 -6.24 0.45 -20.04
N MET A 42 -7.30 -0.08 -19.42
CA MET A 42 -8.45 0.71 -18.99
C MET A 42 -8.24 1.22 -17.57
N PHE A 43 -8.43 2.52 -17.37
CA PHE A 43 -8.41 3.13 -16.05
C PHE A 43 -9.58 2.61 -15.20
N LEU A 44 -9.28 2.18 -13.98
CA LEU A 44 -10.27 1.71 -13.01
C LEU A 44 -10.49 2.74 -11.89
N LYS A 45 -9.39 3.17 -11.25
CA LYS A 45 -9.48 4.00 -10.04
C LYS A 45 -8.17 4.71 -9.71
N TYR A 46 -8.26 5.78 -8.93
CA TYR A 46 -7.12 6.32 -8.21
C TYR A 46 -7.08 5.80 -6.77
N SER A 47 -5.88 5.63 -6.24
CA SER A 47 -5.59 5.37 -4.82
C SER A 47 -4.58 6.38 -4.31
N VAL A 48 -4.76 6.87 -3.09
CA VAL A 48 -3.90 7.87 -2.44
C VAL A 48 -3.33 7.36 -1.12
N SER A 49 -3.85 6.26 -0.59
CA SER A 49 -3.40 5.68 0.67
C SER A 49 -2.95 4.23 0.49
N LEU A 50 -3.88 3.27 0.51
CA LEU A 50 -3.63 1.85 0.52
C LEU A 50 -4.40 1.16 -0.60
N LEU A 51 -3.65 0.43 -1.42
CA LEU A 51 -4.17 -0.58 -2.32
C LEU A 51 -3.74 -1.97 -1.81
N GLY A 52 -4.68 -2.74 -1.24
CA GLY A 52 -4.42 -4.02 -0.60
C GLY A 52 -5.18 -5.18 -1.23
N TYR A 53 -4.50 -6.30 -1.46
CA TYR A 53 -5.06 -7.54 -1.99
C TYR A 53 -4.83 -8.71 -1.04
N GLY A 54 -5.63 -9.76 -1.19
CA GLY A 54 -5.62 -10.90 -0.29
C GLY A 54 -6.27 -10.53 1.05
N PHE A 55 -5.58 -10.74 2.16
CA PHE A 55 -6.11 -10.54 3.51
C PHE A 55 -6.91 -9.23 3.69
N TYR A 56 -6.35 -8.09 3.28
CA TYR A 56 -7.01 -6.78 3.43
C TYR A 56 -8.21 -6.60 2.48
N GLY A 57 -8.13 -7.17 1.27
CA GLY A 57 -9.25 -7.16 0.32
C GLY A 57 -10.42 -8.02 0.79
N ASP A 58 -10.12 -9.20 1.34
CA ASP A 58 -11.10 -10.14 1.88
C ASP A 58 -11.83 -9.58 3.10
N ILE A 59 -11.09 -8.95 4.02
CA ILE A 59 -11.68 -8.25 5.16
C ILE A 59 -12.64 -7.17 4.67
N LEU A 60 -12.21 -6.33 3.73
CA LEU A 60 -13.05 -5.26 3.23
C LEU A 60 -14.34 -5.85 2.61
N LYS A 61 -14.20 -6.78 1.66
CA LYS A 61 -15.32 -7.43 0.97
C LYS A 61 -16.33 -8.08 1.94
N ASP A 62 -15.84 -8.77 2.96
CA ASP A 62 -16.68 -9.44 3.96
C ASP A 62 -17.32 -8.43 4.92
N SER A 63 -16.63 -7.34 5.25
CA SER A 63 -17.11 -6.28 6.14
C SER A 63 -18.18 -5.40 5.49
N GLU A 64 -18.12 -5.17 4.17
CA GLU A 64 -19.11 -4.38 3.42
C GLU A 64 -20.48 -5.05 3.42
N LYS A 65 -20.53 -6.39 3.42
CA LYS A 65 -21.78 -7.16 3.58
C LYS A 65 -22.36 -7.06 5.00
N LYS A 66 -21.62 -6.50 5.95
CA LYS A 66 -21.97 -6.43 7.37
C LYS A 66 -22.01 -4.99 7.89
N ARG A 67 -22.35 -4.02 7.04
CA ARG A 67 -22.53 -2.61 7.46
C ARG A 67 -23.51 -2.45 8.62
N TRP A 68 -24.49 -3.34 8.75
CA TRP A 68 -25.44 -3.38 9.87
C TRP A 68 -24.80 -3.54 11.26
N MET A 69 -23.57 -4.04 11.34
CA MET A 69 -22.83 -4.19 12.62
C MET A 69 -22.07 -2.93 13.05
N GLY A 70 -22.09 -1.85 12.25
CA GLY A 70 -21.27 -0.67 12.51
C GLY A 70 -19.76 -1.01 12.55
N PRO A 71 -18.95 -0.30 13.35
CA PRO A 71 -17.48 -0.48 13.39
C PRO A 71 -17.01 -1.90 13.72
N MET A 72 -17.77 -2.69 14.50
CA MET A 72 -17.44 -4.07 14.87
C MET A 72 -17.32 -5.01 13.67
N ARG A 73 -17.86 -4.62 12.51
CA ARG A 73 -17.73 -5.36 11.25
C ARG A 73 -16.28 -5.66 10.86
N TYR A 74 -15.34 -4.76 11.16
CA TYR A 74 -13.94 -4.95 10.79
C TYR A 74 -13.25 -5.99 11.66
N ASP A 75 -13.48 -5.97 12.97
CA ASP A 75 -12.85 -6.93 13.88
C ASP A 75 -13.40 -8.35 13.64
N TYR A 76 -14.71 -8.49 13.43
CA TYR A 76 -15.32 -9.77 13.07
C TYR A 76 -14.78 -10.30 11.74
N SER A 77 -14.78 -9.47 10.70
CA SER A 77 -14.31 -9.88 9.36
C SER A 77 -12.81 -10.18 9.39
N GLY A 78 -12.03 -9.40 10.15
CA GLY A 78 -10.61 -9.64 10.41
C GLY A 78 -10.35 -11.00 11.03
N PHE A 79 -11.05 -11.32 12.12
CA PHE A 79 -10.92 -12.61 12.79
C PHE A 79 -11.31 -13.78 11.88
N LYS A 80 -12.45 -13.66 11.17
CA LYS A 80 -12.92 -14.67 10.22
C LYS A 80 -11.89 -14.91 9.10
N THR A 81 -11.41 -13.85 8.46
CA THR A 81 -10.42 -13.95 7.37
C THR A 81 -9.09 -14.53 7.88
N PHE A 82 -8.65 -14.15 9.08
CA PHE A 82 -7.47 -14.71 9.71
C PHE A 82 -7.58 -16.22 9.93
N LEU A 83 -8.72 -16.72 10.39
CA LEU A 83 -8.94 -18.16 10.57
C LEU A 83 -8.93 -18.92 9.24
N SER A 84 -9.56 -18.35 8.20
CA SER A 84 -9.57 -18.93 6.85
C SER A 84 -8.16 -19.01 6.24
N HIS A 85 -7.30 -18.01 6.49
CA HIS A 85 -5.88 -18.00 6.11
C HIS A 85 -5.64 -18.32 4.62
N HIS A 86 -6.48 -17.76 3.75
CA HIS A 86 -6.37 -17.94 2.30
C HIS A 86 -5.12 -17.26 1.76
N TYR A 87 -4.51 -17.89 0.76
CA TYR A 87 -3.41 -17.32 0.00
C TYR A 87 -3.76 -17.31 -1.49
N TYR A 88 -3.16 -16.38 -2.21
CA TYR A 88 -3.40 -16.14 -3.62
C TYR A 88 -2.11 -16.37 -4.39
N GLU A 89 -2.18 -17.20 -5.43
CA GLU A 89 -1.05 -17.48 -6.31
C GLU A 89 -1.09 -16.54 -7.52
N GLY A 90 0.06 -15.96 -7.86
CA GLY A 90 0.14 -15.05 -9.01
C GLY A 90 1.55 -14.56 -9.28
N THR A 91 1.63 -13.72 -10.31
CA THR A 91 2.85 -13.08 -10.79
C THR A 91 2.77 -11.59 -10.50
N ILE A 92 3.83 -11.05 -9.90
CA ILE A 92 4.05 -9.61 -9.73
C ILE A 92 5.20 -9.21 -10.65
N ALA A 93 4.99 -8.19 -11.47
CA ALA A 93 6.07 -7.50 -12.17
C ALA A 93 6.14 -6.07 -11.63
N TYR A 94 7.32 -5.52 -11.34
CA TYR A 94 7.43 -4.13 -10.86
C TYR A 94 8.69 -3.42 -11.36
N GLN A 95 8.61 -2.10 -11.43
CA GLN A 95 9.75 -1.22 -11.69
C GLN A 95 10.20 -0.55 -10.38
N PRO A 96 11.42 -0.83 -9.90
CA PRO A 96 11.96 -0.16 -8.71
C PRO A 96 12.14 1.34 -8.96
N ALA A 97 11.79 2.17 -7.99
CA ALA A 97 11.98 3.62 -8.08
C ALA A 97 13.44 4.02 -7.81
N LYS A 98 14.36 3.69 -8.73
CA LYS A 98 15.82 3.92 -8.55
C LYS A 98 16.18 5.39 -8.38
N HIS A 99 15.39 6.29 -8.96
CA HIS A 99 15.64 7.73 -8.95
C HIS A 99 15.00 8.45 -7.75
N THR A 100 14.19 7.77 -6.94
CA THR A 100 13.65 8.34 -5.70
C THR A 100 14.64 8.16 -4.56
N HIS A 101 14.73 9.18 -3.72
CA HIS A 101 15.59 9.13 -2.54
C HIS A 101 14.87 8.43 -1.38
N GLY A 102 15.63 7.67 -0.61
CA GLY A 102 15.15 6.98 0.58
C GLY A 102 14.81 5.51 0.33
N SER A 103 14.61 4.79 1.43
CA SER A 103 14.29 3.37 1.51
C SER A 103 13.00 3.17 2.31
N PRO A 104 12.19 2.13 2.01
CA PRO A 104 11.09 1.73 2.87
C PRO A 104 11.51 1.41 4.32
N ARG A 105 12.80 1.10 4.54
CA ARG A 105 13.38 0.81 5.86
C ARG A 105 14.13 1.98 6.50
N ASP A 106 13.99 3.19 5.96
CA ASP A 106 14.56 4.37 6.61
C ASP A 106 13.93 4.58 7.98
N LYS A 107 14.69 5.20 8.89
CA LYS A 107 14.24 5.45 10.28
C LYS A 107 13.38 6.70 10.42
N GLU A 108 13.47 7.61 9.45
CA GLU A 108 12.75 8.88 9.48
C GLU A 108 11.44 8.79 8.71
N SER A 109 10.39 9.40 9.29
CA SER A 109 9.08 9.51 8.65
C SER A 109 8.94 10.82 7.87
N CYS A 110 8.02 10.84 6.91
CA CYS A 110 7.69 12.05 6.17
C CYS A 110 6.98 13.07 7.08
N ARG A 111 7.58 14.26 7.21
CA ARG A 111 7.14 15.34 8.10
C ARG A 111 7.09 16.69 7.37
N THR A 112 6.58 17.71 8.05
CA THR A 112 6.57 19.09 7.56
C THR A 112 7.93 19.49 7.01
N GLY A 113 7.95 19.99 5.77
CA GLY A 113 9.18 20.45 5.13
C GLY A 113 10.13 19.36 4.65
N CYS A 114 9.68 18.10 4.54
CA CYS A 114 10.48 16.95 4.10
C CYS A 114 11.39 17.23 2.89
N TYR A 115 12.69 16.97 3.06
CA TYR A 115 13.70 17.18 2.02
C TYR A 115 13.51 16.26 0.80
N ILE A 116 13.13 15.00 1.01
CA ILE A 116 12.93 14.01 -0.07
C ILE A 116 11.78 14.45 -0.99
N CYS A 117 10.64 14.85 -0.44
CA CYS A 117 9.51 15.38 -1.21
C CYS A 117 9.89 16.67 -1.97
N LYS A 118 10.59 17.60 -1.31
CA LYS A 118 11.07 18.85 -1.95
C LYS A 118 12.03 18.58 -3.11
N LYS A 119 12.93 17.60 -2.96
CA LYS A 119 13.85 17.21 -4.02
C LYS A 119 13.12 16.60 -5.21
N SER A 120 12.14 15.74 -4.95
CA SER A 120 11.28 15.15 -5.98
C SER A 120 10.48 16.20 -6.74
N ALA A 121 10.03 17.28 -6.06
CA ALA A 121 9.41 18.43 -6.71
C ALA A 121 10.35 19.17 -7.68
N LYS A 122 11.62 19.34 -7.31
CA LYS A 122 12.62 19.96 -8.21
C LYS A 122 12.88 19.08 -9.44
N GLN A 123 13.09 17.78 -9.25
CA GLN A 123 13.27 16.81 -10.33
C GLN A 123 12.06 16.81 -11.28
N LEU A 124 10.85 16.80 -10.74
CA LEU A 124 9.62 16.86 -11.54
C LEU A 124 9.52 18.17 -12.34
N ALA A 125 9.93 19.30 -11.77
CA ALA A 125 9.94 20.58 -12.46
C ALA A 125 11.00 20.63 -13.58
N GLU A 126 12.17 20.03 -13.37
CA GLU A 126 13.22 19.88 -14.37
C GLU A 126 12.76 19.01 -15.55
N GLN A 127 12.12 17.86 -15.26
CA GLN A 127 11.54 16.97 -16.27
C GLN A 127 10.48 17.70 -17.12
N LYS A 128 9.60 18.49 -16.49
CA LYS A 128 8.56 19.26 -17.21
C LYS A 128 9.15 20.38 -18.09
N LYS A 129 10.24 21.02 -17.67
CA LYS A 129 10.92 22.08 -18.45
C LYS A 129 11.73 21.51 -19.62
N GLY A 130 12.23 20.29 -19.50
CA GLY A 130 13.06 19.60 -20.49
C GLY A 130 12.31 18.90 -21.63
N HIS A 131 11.14 19.39 -22.06
CA HIS A 131 10.33 18.83 -23.16
C HIS A 131 11.11 18.78 -24.50
N ARG A 132 12.03 17.82 -24.69
CA ARG A 132 12.48 17.21 -25.99
C ARG A 132 13.79 16.43 -25.98
N LEU A 133 14.53 16.33 -24.89
CA LEU A 133 15.51 15.24 -24.84
C LEU A 133 14.72 14.05 -24.32
N LYS A 134 14.48 13.07 -25.20
CA LYS A 134 14.23 11.70 -24.77
C LYS A 134 15.40 11.37 -23.84
N HIS A 135 15.24 11.62 -22.55
CA HIS A 135 16.02 10.88 -21.60
C HIS A 135 15.69 9.46 -21.98
N GLU A 136 16.71 8.69 -22.34
CA GLU A 136 16.61 7.25 -22.26
C GLU A 136 16.09 7.02 -20.84
N GLU A 137 14.77 6.83 -20.69
CA GLU A 137 14.22 6.01 -19.63
C GLU A 137 14.87 4.67 -19.95
N GLY A 138 16.13 4.51 -19.55
CA GLY A 138 16.89 3.30 -19.79
C GLY A 138 16.03 2.21 -19.21
N GLU A 139 15.44 1.40 -20.09
CA GLU A 139 14.26 0.57 -19.84
C GLU A 139 14.32 0.08 -18.38
N GLU A 140 13.57 0.74 -17.49
CA GLU A 140 13.72 0.49 -16.06
C GLU A 140 13.40 -0.99 -15.86
N GLU A 141 14.43 -1.78 -15.57
CA GLU A 141 14.35 -3.24 -15.59
C GLU A 141 13.21 -3.73 -14.71
N TRP A 142 12.20 -4.33 -15.35
CA TRP A 142 11.10 -4.96 -14.67
C TRP A 142 11.60 -6.17 -13.90
N LYS A 143 11.34 -6.19 -12.59
CA LYS A 143 11.59 -7.35 -11.75
C LYS A 143 10.33 -8.18 -11.64
N VAL A 144 10.46 -9.50 -11.80
CA VAL A 144 9.33 -10.43 -11.76
C VAL A 144 9.45 -11.33 -10.53
N ILE A 145 8.36 -11.42 -9.77
CA ILE A 145 8.21 -12.28 -8.61
C ILE A 145 6.98 -13.14 -8.80
N LYS A 146 7.17 -14.45 -8.86
CA LYS A 146 6.08 -15.44 -8.79
C LYS A 146 5.97 -15.99 -7.37
N GLY A 147 4.75 -16.23 -6.90
CA GLY A 147 4.59 -16.76 -5.55
C GLY A 147 3.16 -16.92 -5.09
N LYS A 148 3.06 -17.29 -3.81
CA LYS A 148 1.80 -17.40 -3.06
C LYS A 148 1.83 -16.34 -1.97
N PHE A 149 0.82 -15.47 -1.97
CA PHE A 149 0.75 -14.29 -1.13
C PHE A 149 -0.47 -14.35 -0.22
N LEU A 150 -0.28 -14.10 1.07
CA LEU A 150 -1.38 -13.83 2.00
C LEU A 150 -1.89 -12.40 1.80
N ALA A 151 -0.98 -11.46 1.53
CA ALA A 151 -1.32 -10.07 1.22
C ALA A 151 -0.33 -9.46 0.23
N ILE A 152 -0.84 -8.57 -0.62
CA ILE A 152 -0.05 -7.68 -1.49
C ILE A 152 -0.57 -6.28 -1.22
N ASN A 153 0.27 -5.40 -0.68
CA ASN A 153 -0.12 -4.02 -0.37
C ASN A 153 0.77 -3.05 -1.11
N ALA A 154 0.20 -2.02 -1.72
CA ALA A 154 0.91 -0.86 -2.21
C ALA A 154 0.42 0.37 -1.45
N VAL A 155 1.34 1.12 -0.85
CA VAL A 155 1.02 2.30 -0.06
C VAL A 155 1.76 3.54 -0.57
N ASN A 156 1.02 4.64 -0.72
CA ASN A 156 1.55 5.95 -1.15
C ASN A 156 1.95 6.86 0.04
N MET A 157 1.72 6.39 1.26
CA MET A 157 1.99 7.09 2.50
C MET A 157 2.16 6.05 3.59
N SER A 158 2.45 6.49 4.82
CA SER A 158 2.62 5.54 5.92
C SER A 158 1.37 4.72 6.21
N CYS A 159 0.18 5.25 5.91
CA CYS A 159 -1.10 4.68 6.29
C CYS A 159 -1.21 4.50 7.82
N ALA A 160 -0.58 5.42 8.56
CA ALA A 160 -0.66 5.47 10.00
C ALA A 160 -2.07 5.83 10.46
N CYS A 161 -2.49 5.26 11.59
CA CYS A 161 -3.75 5.56 12.24
C CYS A 161 -3.64 5.24 13.74
N PRO A 162 -4.63 5.62 14.58
CA PRO A 162 -4.59 5.32 16.01
C PRO A 162 -4.41 3.83 16.36
N ARG A 163 -4.85 2.90 15.50
CA ARG A 163 -4.67 1.45 15.69
C ARG A 163 -3.31 0.93 15.21
N SER A 164 -2.64 1.67 14.34
CA SER A 164 -1.30 1.36 13.83
C SER A 164 -0.50 2.66 13.71
N PRO A 165 0.13 3.11 14.82
CA PRO A 165 0.70 4.46 14.90
C PRO A 165 1.82 4.73 13.89
N LYS A 166 2.56 3.70 13.49
CA LYS A 166 3.58 3.77 12.44
C LYS A 166 3.03 3.45 11.04
N GLY A 167 1.79 3.00 10.94
CA GLY A 167 1.15 2.59 9.68
C GLY A 167 1.69 1.28 9.13
N LEU A 168 1.51 1.04 7.83
CA LEU A 168 2.01 -0.13 7.11
C LEU A 168 3.41 0.08 6.50
N SER A 169 3.76 1.33 6.18
CA SER A 169 5.12 1.70 5.74
C SER A 169 5.61 2.97 6.42
N PRO A 170 6.31 2.86 7.57
CA PRO A 170 6.64 4.02 8.39
C PRO A 170 7.47 5.12 7.69
N ALA A 171 8.28 4.71 6.70
CA ALA A 171 9.18 5.58 5.93
C ALA A 171 8.63 5.97 4.55
N ALA A 172 7.35 5.69 4.27
CA ALA A 172 6.73 6.13 3.02
C ALA A 172 6.57 7.66 3.03
N HIS A 173 6.95 8.27 1.91
CA HIS A 173 6.84 9.71 1.71
C HIS A 173 5.54 10.08 1.00
N LEU A 174 4.99 11.23 1.36
CA LEU A 174 3.74 11.71 0.77
C LEU A 174 3.88 12.12 -0.71
N ALA A 175 5.08 12.49 -1.16
CA ALA A 175 5.29 13.29 -2.37
C ALA A 175 6.66 13.03 -3.05
N ASP A 176 7.18 11.80 -2.96
CA ASP A 176 8.44 11.41 -3.59
C ASP A 176 8.26 10.75 -4.98
N GLY A 177 7.01 10.60 -5.41
CA GLY A 177 6.60 9.95 -6.63
C GLY A 177 6.72 8.44 -6.59
N SER A 178 6.73 7.80 -5.42
CA SER A 178 6.82 6.34 -5.30
C SER A 178 5.70 5.76 -4.45
N ALA A 179 5.61 4.44 -4.45
CA ALA A 179 4.81 3.68 -3.50
C ALA A 179 5.66 2.55 -2.93
N ASP A 180 5.37 2.16 -1.70
CA ASP A 180 6.00 0.99 -1.08
C ASP A 180 5.11 -0.24 -1.32
N LEU A 181 5.62 -1.20 -2.10
CA LEU A 181 5.01 -2.49 -2.41
C LEU A 181 5.48 -3.53 -1.39
N ILE A 182 4.56 -3.95 -0.52
CA ILE A 182 4.76 -4.90 0.58
C ILE A 182 4.14 -6.23 0.20
N LEU A 183 4.95 -7.28 0.13
CA LEU A 183 4.53 -8.63 -0.24
C LEU A 183 4.62 -9.54 0.99
N VAL A 184 3.47 -10.03 1.45
CA VAL A 184 3.40 -11.01 2.54
C VAL A 184 3.21 -12.39 1.93
N ARG A 185 4.28 -13.18 1.87
CA ARG A 185 4.27 -14.53 1.32
C ARG A 185 3.53 -15.50 2.24
N LYS A 186 3.14 -16.66 1.70
CA LYS A 186 2.55 -17.75 2.47
C LYS A 186 3.45 -18.13 3.66
N CYS A 187 2.92 -17.95 4.86
CA CYS A 187 3.55 -18.35 6.13
C CYS A 187 2.52 -19.04 7.05
N SER A 188 2.96 -19.47 8.24
CA SER A 188 2.07 -20.08 9.23
C SER A 188 1.08 -19.06 9.79
N ARG A 189 -0.06 -19.51 10.34
CA ARG A 189 -1.03 -18.62 11.02
C ARG A 189 -0.40 -17.86 12.18
N PHE A 190 0.50 -18.52 12.91
CA PHE A 190 1.21 -17.92 14.04
C PHE A 190 2.16 -16.81 13.58
N ASP A 191 2.94 -17.05 12.52
CA ASP A 191 3.82 -16.04 11.96
C ASP A 191 3.04 -14.86 11.38
N PHE A 192 1.92 -15.13 10.72
CA PHE A 192 1.06 -14.08 10.22
C PHE A 192 0.41 -13.26 11.35
N LEU A 193 0.03 -13.90 12.46
CA LEU A 193 -0.42 -13.18 13.66
C LEU A 193 0.69 -12.29 14.24
N ARG A 194 1.93 -12.79 14.31
CA ARG A 194 3.09 -12.00 14.74
C ARG A 194 3.30 -10.78 13.83
N TYR A 195 3.11 -10.95 12.52
CA TYR A 195 3.14 -9.86 11.56
C TYR A 195 2.01 -8.84 11.82
N LEU A 196 0.77 -9.27 12.04
CA LEU A 196 -0.34 -8.36 12.35
C LEU A 196 -0.11 -7.58 13.66
N VAL A 197 0.42 -8.24 14.69
CA VAL A 197 0.77 -7.62 15.97
C VAL A 197 1.95 -6.65 15.83
N ARG A 198 2.87 -6.88 14.89
CA ARG A 198 4.00 -5.96 14.62
C ARG A 198 3.54 -4.54 14.27
N HIS A 199 2.37 -4.38 13.64
CA HIS A 199 1.83 -3.06 13.31
C HIS A 199 1.38 -2.23 14.52
N THR A 200 1.31 -2.82 15.73
CA THR A 200 0.93 -2.13 16.96
C THR A 200 2.12 -1.72 17.83
N ASN A 201 3.34 -2.09 17.45
CA ASN A 201 4.56 -1.84 18.21
C ASN A 201 5.54 -0.92 17.45
N GLN A 202 6.77 -0.80 17.97
CA GLN A 202 7.79 0.11 17.46
C GLN A 202 8.87 -0.57 16.60
N ASP A 203 8.82 -1.89 16.43
CA ASP A 203 9.84 -2.66 15.72
C ASP A 203 9.72 -2.50 14.19
N ASP A 204 10.73 -2.95 13.45
CA ASP A 204 10.71 -2.96 11.98
C ASP A 204 9.57 -3.86 11.47
N GLN A 205 8.63 -3.31 10.72
CA GLN A 205 7.45 -4.03 10.23
C GLN A 205 7.78 -5.09 9.17
N PHE A 206 8.94 -4.96 8.54
CA PHE A 206 9.39 -5.80 7.44
C PHE A 206 10.42 -6.84 7.90
N ASP A 207 10.78 -6.87 9.19
CA ASP A 207 11.73 -7.84 9.73
C ASP A 207 11.07 -9.21 9.98
N PHE A 208 10.66 -9.84 8.87
CA PHE A 208 10.15 -11.21 8.80
C PHE A 208 10.64 -11.87 7.50
N PRO A 209 11.01 -13.16 7.51
CA PRO A 209 11.56 -13.84 6.33
C PRO A 209 10.52 -14.06 5.21
N PHE A 210 9.24 -13.83 5.49
CA PHE A 210 8.13 -13.96 4.55
C PHE A 210 7.57 -12.61 4.10
N VAL A 211 8.21 -11.49 4.48
CA VAL A 211 7.79 -10.14 4.11
C VAL A 211 8.87 -9.47 3.27
N ASP A 212 8.54 -9.16 2.02
CA ASP A 212 9.38 -8.35 1.15
C ASP A 212 8.80 -6.94 1.02
N VAL A 213 9.64 -5.93 0.93
CA VAL A 213 9.21 -4.54 0.66
C VAL A 213 10.07 -3.91 -0.42
N TYR A 214 9.42 -3.26 -1.40
CA TYR A 214 10.08 -2.61 -2.53
C TYR A 214 9.50 -1.23 -2.76
N ARG A 215 10.35 -0.22 -2.96
CA ARG A 215 9.91 1.10 -3.44
C ARG A 215 9.78 1.08 -4.95
N VAL A 216 8.59 1.38 -5.47
CA VAL A 216 8.25 1.17 -6.88
C VAL A 216 7.63 2.41 -7.53
N LYS A 217 7.81 2.55 -8.85
CA LYS A 217 7.09 3.53 -9.69
C LYS A 217 5.82 2.93 -10.29
N CYS A 218 5.87 1.66 -10.63
CA CYS A 218 4.72 0.91 -11.09
C CYS A 218 4.88 -0.56 -10.75
N PHE A 219 3.75 -1.26 -10.69
CA PHE A 219 3.73 -2.70 -10.62
C PHE A 219 2.48 -3.25 -11.30
N GLN A 220 2.55 -4.52 -11.65
CA GLN A 220 1.47 -5.30 -12.20
C GLN A 220 1.32 -6.54 -11.36
N PHE A 221 0.08 -6.94 -11.11
CA PHE A 221 -0.24 -8.23 -10.52
C PHE A 221 -1.18 -8.97 -11.46
N THR A 222 -0.89 -10.24 -11.68
CA THR A 222 -1.75 -11.16 -12.42
C THR A 222 -1.97 -12.40 -11.57
N SER A 223 -3.24 -12.70 -11.28
CA SER A 223 -3.61 -13.95 -10.61
C SER A 223 -3.31 -15.15 -11.52
N LYS A 224 -2.87 -16.27 -10.95
CA LYS A 224 -2.64 -17.50 -11.72
C LYS A 224 -3.90 -17.97 -12.46
N LEU A 225 -5.08 -17.76 -11.87
CA LEU A 225 -6.36 -18.13 -12.50
C LEU A 225 -6.64 -17.33 -13.78
N SER A 226 -6.21 -16.06 -13.85
CA SER A 226 -6.32 -15.28 -15.09
C SER A 226 -5.31 -15.74 -16.14
N GLU A 227 -4.08 -16.09 -15.74
CA GLU A 227 -3.08 -16.66 -16.67
C GLU A 227 -3.61 -17.96 -17.32
N ASP A 228 -4.19 -18.84 -16.51
CA ASP A 228 -4.76 -20.11 -16.98
C ASP A 228 -5.96 -19.86 -17.92
N ASN A 229 -6.85 -18.92 -17.61
CA ASN A 229 -8.01 -18.63 -18.47
C ASN A 229 -7.64 -18.08 -19.85
N GLU A 230 -6.61 -17.24 -19.96
CA GLU A 230 -6.12 -16.77 -21.26
C GLU A 230 -5.43 -17.87 -22.07
N SER A 231 -4.67 -18.76 -21.41
CA SER A 231 -4.04 -19.92 -22.07
C SER A 231 -5.04 -20.99 -22.54
N ASN A 232 -6.18 -21.14 -21.85
CA ASN A 232 -7.21 -22.15 -22.15
C ASN A 232 -8.07 -21.83 -23.38
N VAL A 233 -7.92 -20.65 -23.99
CA VAL A 233 -8.62 -20.31 -25.26
C VAL A 233 -8.10 -21.14 -26.44
N MET A 234 -6.93 -21.80 -26.31
CA MET A 234 -6.35 -22.64 -27.37
C MET A 234 -6.57 -24.17 -27.21
N ASP A 235 -7.14 -24.67 -26.11
CA ASP A 235 -7.23 -26.13 -25.88
C ASP A 235 -8.64 -26.59 -25.47
N ILE A 236 -9.54 -26.66 -26.47
CA ILE A 236 -10.92 -27.18 -26.36
C ILE A 236 -10.91 -28.72 -26.36
N GLY A 237 -10.02 -29.35 -25.59
CA GLY A 237 -9.74 -30.79 -25.72
C GLY A 237 -10.07 -31.69 -24.53
N LYS A 238 -9.98 -31.23 -23.27
CA LYS A 238 -9.98 -32.14 -22.10
C LYS A 238 -10.82 -31.67 -20.92
N LYS A 239 -12.11 -31.40 -21.15
CA LYS A 239 -13.09 -31.16 -20.08
C LYS A 239 -13.82 -32.45 -19.67
N ARG A 240 -13.24 -33.29 -18.80
CA ARG A 240 -14.05 -34.26 -18.00
C ARG A 240 -13.55 -34.58 -16.58
N PHE A 241 -12.29 -34.32 -16.21
CA PHE A 241 -11.79 -34.67 -14.87
C PHE A 241 -11.61 -33.50 -13.88
N GLY A 242 -11.60 -32.24 -14.34
CA GLY A 242 -11.44 -31.06 -13.47
C GLY A 242 -12.70 -30.61 -12.72
N GLN A 243 -13.83 -31.32 -12.87
CA GLN A 243 -15.12 -30.93 -12.29
C GLN A 243 -15.29 -31.40 -10.84
N PHE A 244 -14.63 -32.49 -10.43
CA PHE A 244 -14.88 -33.14 -9.13
C PHE A 244 -14.25 -32.44 -7.92
N CYS A 245 -13.28 -31.54 -8.11
CA CYS A 245 -12.68 -30.80 -7.00
C CYS A 245 -13.47 -29.54 -6.61
N ARG A 246 -14.48 -29.11 -7.38
CA ARG A 246 -15.19 -27.84 -7.16
C ARG A 246 -16.03 -27.80 -5.88
N ASP A 247 -16.45 -28.96 -5.38
CA ASP A 247 -17.45 -29.06 -4.30
C ASP A 247 -16.89 -29.54 -2.95
N HIS A 248 -15.57 -29.71 -2.80
CA HIS A 248 -14.99 -30.15 -1.53
C HIS A 248 -14.60 -28.96 -0.64
N PRO A 249 -15.17 -28.79 0.56
CA PRO A 249 -14.87 -27.66 1.47
C PRO A 249 -13.43 -27.65 2.04
N ALA A 250 -12.59 -28.61 1.65
CA ALA A 250 -11.18 -28.72 2.01
C ALA A 250 -10.24 -28.51 0.80
N CYS A 251 -10.78 -28.46 -0.42
CA CYS A 251 -10.04 -28.06 -1.60
C CYS A 251 -10.12 -26.54 -1.71
N CYS A 252 -8.97 -25.86 -1.57
CA CYS A 252 -8.84 -24.41 -1.76
C CYS A 252 -8.99 -23.98 -3.24
N CYS A 253 -9.69 -24.76 -4.06
CA CYS A 253 -9.89 -24.56 -5.49
C CYS A 253 -11.24 -23.88 -5.81
N ASN A 254 -11.92 -23.35 -4.79
CA ASN A 254 -13.06 -22.47 -5.01
C ASN A 254 -12.61 -21.18 -5.71
N ILE A 255 -13.39 -20.76 -6.71
CA ILE A 255 -13.21 -19.49 -7.42
C ILE A 255 -13.49 -18.37 -6.41
N VAL A 256 -12.46 -17.93 -5.70
CA VAL A 256 -12.56 -16.72 -4.88
C VAL A 256 -12.37 -15.56 -5.84
N ASN A 257 -13.48 -14.91 -6.23
CA ASN A 257 -13.42 -13.60 -6.86
C ASN A 257 -12.50 -12.74 -6.00
N SER A 258 -11.33 -12.44 -6.53
CA SER A 258 -10.29 -11.75 -5.82
C SER A 258 -10.58 -10.25 -5.85
N THR A 259 -10.63 -9.63 -4.68
CA THR A 259 -11.02 -8.22 -4.54
C THR A 259 -9.85 -7.45 -3.95
N TRP A 260 -9.59 -6.29 -4.54
CA TRP A 260 -8.68 -5.29 -4.00
C TRP A 260 -9.45 -4.36 -3.06
N ASN A 261 -8.83 -3.99 -1.95
CA ASN A 261 -9.15 -2.82 -1.16
C ASN A 261 -8.40 -1.63 -1.79
N CYS A 262 -9.12 -0.66 -2.31
CA CYS A 262 -8.59 0.58 -2.84
C CYS A 262 -9.11 1.75 -1.99
N ASP A 263 -8.31 2.23 -1.04
CA ASP A 263 -8.64 3.30 -0.08
C ASP A 263 -9.94 3.07 0.71
N GLY A 264 -10.24 1.82 1.04
CA GLY A 264 -11.47 1.45 1.76
C GLY A 264 -12.66 1.13 0.86
N GLU A 265 -12.47 1.11 -0.46
CA GLU A 265 -13.48 0.71 -1.43
C GLU A 265 -13.09 -0.57 -2.18
N THR A 266 -14.05 -1.44 -2.46
CA THR A 266 -13.79 -2.70 -3.15
C THR A 266 -13.55 -2.46 -4.64
N LEU A 267 -12.53 -3.14 -5.19
CA LEU A 267 -12.22 -3.19 -6.61
C LEU A 267 -12.09 -4.65 -7.05
N ASP A 268 -13.05 -5.14 -7.80
CA ASP A 268 -13.07 -6.53 -8.28
C ASP A 268 -12.24 -6.65 -9.57
N SER A 269 -11.00 -7.12 -9.42
CA SER A 269 -10.14 -7.46 -10.55
C SER A 269 -9.14 -8.55 -10.18
N SER A 270 -8.93 -9.51 -11.09
CA SER A 270 -7.94 -10.58 -10.97
C SER A 270 -6.54 -10.18 -11.46
N ALA A 271 -6.45 -9.09 -12.22
CA ALA A 271 -5.19 -8.52 -12.67
C ALA A 271 -5.26 -7.00 -12.64
N ILE A 272 -4.19 -6.34 -12.21
CA ILE A 272 -4.13 -4.88 -12.21
C ILE A 272 -2.75 -4.40 -12.64
N GLU A 273 -2.72 -3.18 -13.16
CA GLU A 273 -1.52 -2.38 -13.36
C GLU A 273 -1.65 -1.10 -12.54
N VAL A 274 -0.62 -0.76 -11.79
CA VAL A 274 -0.58 0.41 -10.92
C VAL A 274 0.59 1.28 -11.33
N ARG A 275 0.34 2.58 -11.49
CA ARG A 275 1.36 3.59 -11.81
C ARG A 275 1.27 4.74 -10.81
N VAL A 276 2.39 5.13 -10.24
CA VAL A 276 2.47 6.23 -9.27
C VAL A 276 2.74 7.55 -9.99
N HIS A 277 1.92 8.55 -9.69
CA HIS A 277 2.02 9.91 -10.23
C HIS A 277 2.54 10.84 -9.16
N CYS A 278 3.72 11.41 -9.42
CA CYS A 278 4.40 12.29 -8.47
C CYS A 278 3.62 13.61 -8.29
N GLN A 279 3.20 13.89 -7.07
CA GLN A 279 2.60 15.16 -6.64
C GLN A 279 1.43 15.60 -7.52
N LEU A 280 0.58 14.63 -7.90
CA LEU A 280 -0.57 14.85 -8.78
C LEU A 280 -1.67 15.67 -8.11
N MET A 281 -1.82 15.54 -6.78
CA MET A 281 -2.82 16.26 -6.03
C MET A 281 -2.20 17.09 -4.89
N LYS A 282 -3.02 17.99 -4.34
CA LYS A 282 -2.67 18.85 -3.21
C LYS A 282 -3.77 18.75 -2.17
N LEU A 283 -3.38 18.60 -0.91
CA LEU A 283 -4.28 18.51 0.23
C LEU A 283 -4.06 19.70 1.16
N PHE A 284 -5.12 20.18 1.81
CA PHE A 284 -5.02 21.20 2.85
C PHE A 284 -4.47 20.59 4.13
N ALA A 285 -3.15 20.53 4.22
CA ALA A 285 -2.39 20.06 5.37
C ALA A 285 -0.98 20.69 5.32
N ARG A 286 -0.31 20.69 6.48
CA ARG A 286 1.07 21.20 6.61
C ARG A 286 2.14 20.11 6.62
N GLY A 287 1.74 18.88 6.91
CA GLY A 287 2.66 17.80 7.31
C GLY A 287 2.65 17.60 8.82
N ILE A 288 3.18 16.47 9.27
CA ILE A 288 3.33 16.16 10.69
C ILE A 288 4.46 17.03 11.26
N GLU A 289 4.13 17.89 12.22
CA GLU A 289 5.10 18.70 12.95
C GLU A 289 5.86 17.84 13.98
N LYS A 290 7.07 18.25 14.39
CA LYS A 290 7.77 17.60 15.51
C LYS A 290 7.15 18.09 16.81
N ASN A 291 6.93 17.19 17.77
CA ASN A 291 6.49 17.61 19.10
C ASN A 291 7.63 18.40 19.78
N CYS A 292 7.32 19.48 20.49
CA CYS A 292 8.33 20.22 21.28
C CYS A 292 9.09 19.34 22.29
N GLN A 293 8.53 18.19 22.69
CA GLN A 293 9.20 17.21 23.56
C GLN A 293 10.33 16.45 22.86
N ASP A 294 10.20 16.19 21.54
CA ASP A 294 11.26 15.53 20.76
C ASP A 294 12.44 16.47 20.52
N GLU A 295 12.20 17.78 20.43
CA GLU A 295 13.28 18.78 20.35
C GLU A 295 14.07 18.88 21.65
N ALA A 296 13.41 18.78 22.82
CA ALA A 296 14.07 18.75 24.12
C ALA A 296 14.91 17.48 24.32
N ALA A 297 14.41 16.31 23.90
CA ALA A 297 15.15 15.05 23.98
C ALA A 297 16.35 15.01 23.02
N TYR A 298 16.19 15.55 21.80
CA TYR A 298 17.29 15.65 20.83
C TYR A 298 18.37 16.64 21.27
N SER A 299 17.99 17.78 21.86
CA SER A 299 18.95 18.76 22.38
C SER A 299 19.66 18.25 23.65
N GLN A 300 19.00 17.48 24.52
CA GLN A 300 19.67 16.79 25.63
C GLN A 300 20.66 15.73 25.14
N SER A 301 20.27 14.87 24.19
CA SER A 301 21.15 13.86 23.61
C SER A 301 22.35 14.44 22.84
N SER A 302 22.17 15.60 22.18
CA SER A 302 23.25 16.29 21.47
C SER A 302 24.26 16.93 22.44
N THR A 303 23.80 17.33 23.63
CA THR A 303 24.65 17.93 24.67
C THR A 303 25.45 16.86 25.42
N GLU A 304 24.88 15.65 25.62
CA GLU A 304 25.59 14.51 26.23
C GLU A 304 26.63 13.86 25.30
N GLN A 305 26.56 14.06 23.98
CA GLN A 305 27.59 13.61 23.03
C GLN A 305 28.74 14.60 22.84
N LEU A 306 28.65 15.80 23.45
CA LEU A 306 29.64 16.88 23.39
C LEU A 306 30.37 17.09 24.73
N LEU A 307 30.09 16.26 25.74
CA LEU A 307 30.77 16.16 27.03
C LEU A 307 31.55 14.84 27.11
#